data_AF-A0A970IDY6-F1
#
_entry.id   AF-A0A970IDY6-F1
#
_cell.length_a   1.000
_cell.length_b   1.000
_cell.length_c   1.000
_cell.angle_alpha   90.00
_cell.angle_beta   90.00
_cell.angle_gamma   90.00
#
_symmetry.space_group_name_H-M   'P 1'
#
loop_
_entity.id
_entity.type
_entity.pdbx_description
1 polymer ?
#
loop_
_entity_poly.entity_id
_entity_poly.type
_entity_poly.pdbx_seq_one_letter_code
_entity_poly.pdbx_strand_id
1 'polypeptide(L)' 'MLLPFINVALIYVALLFLGSLLLKYLWNITMPRLFKLPEITYWEAFRLILIAWILLGRG' A
#
# COMPACT_ATOMS: atom_id res chain seq x y z
N MET A 1 -7.66 -24.48 16.55
CA MET A 1 -8.26 -23.13 16.65
C MET A 1 -7.34 -22.01 16.15
N LEU A 2 -6.02 -22.06 16.33
CA LEU A 2 -5.08 -20.97 15.93
C LEU A 2 -4.77 -20.89 14.43
N LEU A 3 -4.74 -22.02 13.72
CA LEU A 3 -4.46 -22.09 12.28
C LEU A 3 -5.27 -21.13 11.39
N PRO A 4 -6.61 -20.98 11.54
CA PRO A 4 -7.37 -20.03 10.73
C PRO A 4 -6.95 -18.58 10.96
N PHE A 5 -6.60 -18.19 12.19
CA PHE A 5 -6.17 -16.82 12.49
C PHE A 5 -4.82 -16.47 11.83
N ILE A 6 -3.89 -17.43 11.81
CA ILE A 6 -2.59 -17.26 11.14
C ILE A 6 -2.78 -17.08 9.64
N ASN A 7 -3.65 -17.88 9.01
CA ASN A 7 -3.94 -17.76 7.58
C ASN A 7 -4.54 -16.40 7.23
N VAL A 8 -5.48 -15.92 8.04
CA VAL A 8 -6.09 -14.59 7.85
C VAL A 8 -5.06 -13.47 7.97
N ALA A 9 -4.20 -13.52 9.00
CA ALA A 9 -3.13 -12.54 9.17
C ALA A 9 -2.16 -12.52 7.97
N LEU A 10 -1.76 -13.69 7.47
CA LEU A 10 -0.90 -13.80 6.29
C LEU A 10 -1.55 -13.19 5.03
N ILE A 11 -2.85 -13.36 4.84
CA ILE A 11 -3.59 -12.75 3.72
C ILE A 11 -3.55 -11.22 3.83
N TYR A 12 -3.79 -10.65 5.00
CA TYR A 12 -3.71 -9.20 5.19
C TYR A 12 -2.31 -8.64 4.93
N VAL A 13 -1.28 -9.35 5.41
CA VAL A 13 0.12 -8.98 5.14
C VAL A 13 0.37 -9.03 3.63
N ALA A 14 0.02 -10.12 2.95
CA ALA A 14 0.20 -10.25 1.50
C ALA A 14 -0.54 -9.13 0.74
N LEU A 15 -1.79 -8.82 1.12
CA LEU A 15 -2.56 -7.73 0.53
C LEU A 15 -1.90 -6.36 0.73
N LEU A 16 -1.27 -6.13 1.88
CA LEU A 16 -0.56 -4.88 2.15
C LEU A 16 0.68 -4.71 1.27
N PHE A 17 1.47 -5.78 1.09
CA PHE A 17 2.63 -5.77 0.20
C PHE A 17 2.23 -5.64 -1.28
N LEU A 18 1.18 -6.35 -1.71
CA LEU A 18 0.60 -6.24 -3.06
C LEU A 18 0.00 -4.85 -3.31
N GLY A 19 -0.75 -4.32 -2.34
CA GLY A 19 -1.32 -2.98 -2.39
C GLY A 19 -0.23 -1.92 -2.55
N SER A 20 0.92 -2.08 -1.86
CA SER A 20 2.07 -1.17 -2.00
C SER A 20 2.66 -1.19 -3.40
N LEU A 21 2.73 -2.36 -4.03
CA LEU A 21 3.20 -2.50 -5.41
C LEU A 21 2.22 -1.84 -6.38
N LEU A 22 0.92 -2.05 -6.19
CA LEU A 22 -0.12 -1.44 -6.99
C LEU A 22 -0.11 0.09 -6.85
N LEU A 23 0.02 0.62 -5.63
CA LEU A 23 0.12 2.06 -5.39
C LEU A 23 1.35 2.64 -6.09
N LYS A 24 2.52 2.01 -5.99
CA LYS A 24 3.73 2.46 -6.68
C LYS A 24 3.48 2.55 -8.19
N TYR A 25 2.91 1.49 -8.78
CA TYR A 25 2.63 1.43 -10.20
C TYR A 25 1.70 2.56 -10.63
N LEU A 26 0.55 2.70 -9.96
CA LEU A 26 -0.44 3.74 -10.26
C LEU A 26 0.11 5.15 -10.02
N TRP A 27 0.88 5.34 -8.95
CA TRP A 27 1.52 6.61 -8.66
C TRP A 27 2.43 7.01 -9.81
N ASN A 28 3.40 6.18 -10.20
CA ASN A 28 4.42 6.56 -11.17
C ASN A 28 3.85 6.79 -12.59
N ILE A 29 2.72 6.14 -12.96
CA ILE A 29 2.08 6.40 -14.26
C ILE A 29 1.20 7.67 -14.25
N THR A 30 0.60 8.04 -13.11
CA THR A 30 -0.43 9.08 -13.07
C THR A 30 0.03 10.35 -12.35
N MET A 31 0.57 10.22 -11.13
CA MET A 31 0.83 11.36 -10.25
C MET A 31 1.96 12.28 -10.76
N PRO A 32 3.13 11.77 -11.21
CA PRO A 32 4.15 12.59 -11.84
C PRO A 32 3.66 13.31 -13.08
N ARG A 33 2.87 12.63 -13.92
CA ARG A 33 2.38 13.19 -15.18
C ARG A 33 1.36 14.30 -14.98
N LEU A 34 0.38 14.10 -14.08
CA LEU A 34 -0.70 15.07 -13.89
C LEU A 34 -0.31 16.21 -12.96
N PHE A 35 0.46 15.92 -11.91
CA PHE A 35 0.75 16.86 -10.83
C PHE A 35 2.22 17.30 -10.76
N LYS A 36 3.08 16.86 -11.68
CA LYS A 36 4.53 17.13 -11.68
C LYS A 36 5.22 16.70 -10.37
N LEU A 37 4.71 15.64 -9.75
CA LEU A 37 5.28 15.04 -8.53
C LEU A 37 6.45 14.11 -8.87
N PRO A 38 7.36 13.83 -7.92
CA PRO A 38 8.39 12.82 -8.13
C PRO A 38 7.79 11.41 -8.22
N GLU A 39 8.46 10.55 -8.98
CA GLU A 39 8.25 9.10 -8.91
C GLU A 39 8.65 8.58 -7.54
N ILE A 40 8.00 7.49 -7.13
CA ILE A 40 8.25 6.85 -5.84
C ILE A 40 8.78 5.43 -6.02
N THR A 41 9.64 5.04 -5.09
CA THR A 41 10.13 3.68 -4.91
C THR A 41 9.11 2.80 -4.19
N TYR A 42 9.36 1.49 -4.16
CA TYR A 42 8.48 0.55 -3.46
C TYR A 42 8.31 0.90 -1.97
N TRP A 43 9.40 1.22 -1.28
CA TRP A 43 9.39 1.55 0.14
C TRP A 43 8.72 2.89 0.45
N GLU A 44 8.70 3.83 -0.49
CA GLU A 44 7.93 5.07 -0.38
C GLU A 44 6.44 4.80 -0.51
N ALA A 45 6.02 4.01 -1.50
CA ALA A 45 4.63 3.58 -1.66
C ALA A 45 4.11 2.81 -0.43
N PHE A 46 4.93 1.89 0.10
CA PHE A 46 4.60 1.17 1.34
C PHE A 46 4.33 2.11 2.52
N ARG A 47 5.23 3.08 2.76
CA ARG A 47 5.06 4.09 3.82
C ARG A 47 3.81 4.93 3.59
N LEU A 48 3.51 5.31 2.35
CA LEU A 48 2.32 6.07 2.00
C LEU A 48 1.03 5.31 2.31
N ILE A 49 0.96 4.01 2.03
CA ILE A 49 -0.20 3.18 2.41
C ILE A 49 -0.38 3.14 3.93
N LEU A 50 0.70 3.00 4.69
CA LEU A 50 0.61 3.00 6.15
C LEU A 50 0.10 4.35 6.68
N ILE A 51 0.61 5.46 6.14
CA ILE A 51 0.15 6.80 6.48
C ILE A 51 -1.33 6.95 6.13
N ALA A 52 -1.74 6.53 4.92
CA ALA A 52 -3.14 6.58 4.50
C ALA A 52 -4.05 5.75 5.42
N TRP A 53 -3.61 4.56 5.84
CA TRP A 53 -4.37 3.73 6.77
C TRP A 53 -4.48 4.35 8.17
N ILE A 54 -3.42 4.99 8.68
CA ILE A 54 -3.46 5.72 9.96
C ILE A 54 -4.41 6.91 9.88
N LEU A 55 -4.38 7.67 8.78
CA LEU A 55 -5.16 8.90 8.62
C LEU A 55 -6.63 8.66 8.21
N LEU A 56 -6.88 7.65 7.38
CA LEU A 56 -8.18 7.41 6.72
C LEU A 56 -8.82 6.07 7.10
N GLY A 57 -8.07 5.14 7.74
CA GLY A 57 -8.54 3.79 8.07
C GLY A 57 -9.48 3.71 9.27
N ARG A 58 -9.80 4.83 9.92
CA ARG A 58 -10.92 4.97 10.84
C ARG A 58 -12.15 5.44 10.05
N GLY A 59 -12.78 4.51 9.35
CA GLY A 59 -14.07 4.66 8.66
C GLY A 59 -14.88 3.39 8.84
#